data_AF-A0A2U0S1J6-F1
#
_entry.id   AF-A0A2U0S1J6-F1
#
_cell.length_a   1.000
_cell.length_b   1.000
_cell.length_c   1.000
_cell.angle_alpha   90.00
_cell.angle_beta   90.00
_cell.angle_gamma   90.00
#
_symmetry.space_group_name_H-M   'P 1'
#
loop_
_entity.id
_entity.type
_entity.pdbx_description
1 polymer ?
#
loop_
_entity_poly.entity_id
_entity_poly.type
_entity_poly.pdbx_seq_one_letter_code
_entity_poly.pdbx_strand_id
1 'polypeptide(L)'
;MKNFQSVLVALLVVLLVGVVFSEIEVVKAEPIIYIRSDGSVEGTDKIEQSGDVYTFLDVVFKGIQIQRSNIVVDGAGHTLQGDGEVHGPHDIVGMGIEVLECSNVTIKNLKITQFTRGIRFTNASECEVCLNVLSNNSIGVELGGTDRSHFTAYSTNNRVIHNIINEDHNVGVMLYYGSSNNISHNVITSNNHGVYIMSGGSENSITWNNITDNTKGVYVESSGVAIHHNNFVGNTYDWWDYGLTPWPFQLPFFVNVWDDGTEGNYWSRYDGTDTDGDGIGDTPHYLYENNTDNHPLMAPVELEVIPEFPTLFIVAAGLVVVTVLSTSYKLKMKQRKKR
;
A
#
# COMPACT_ATOMS: atom_id res chain seq x y z
N MET A 1 -58.69 -48.15 -2.17
CA MET A 1 -57.39 -48.19 -2.89
C MET A 1 -56.89 -46.81 -3.32
N LYS A 2 -57.72 -45.89 -3.83
CA LYS A 2 -57.26 -44.54 -4.25
C LYS A 2 -56.62 -43.70 -3.13
N ASN A 3 -57.13 -43.75 -1.91
CA ASN A 3 -56.58 -42.96 -0.79
C ASN A 3 -55.20 -43.45 -0.30
N PHE A 4 -54.84 -44.71 -0.54
CA PHE A 4 -53.57 -45.27 -0.10
C PHE A 4 -52.42 -44.86 -1.03
N GLN A 5 -52.70 -44.75 -2.34
CA GLN A 5 -51.73 -44.27 -3.32
C GLN A 5 -51.39 -42.79 -3.13
N SER A 6 -52.38 -41.95 -2.80
CA SER A 6 -52.15 -40.53 -2.54
C SER A 6 -51.28 -40.28 -1.30
N VAL A 7 -51.47 -41.08 -0.24
CA VAL A 7 -50.64 -41.01 0.97
C VAL A 7 -49.21 -41.47 0.70
N LEU A 8 -49.03 -42.52 -0.11
CA LEU A 8 -47.72 -43.03 -0.48
C LEU A 8 -46.92 -42.01 -1.33
N VAL A 9 -47.59 -41.34 -2.27
CA VAL A 9 -46.96 -40.29 -3.10
C VAL A 9 -46.61 -39.07 -2.26
N ALA A 10 -47.47 -38.65 -1.33
CA ALA A 10 -47.16 -37.55 -0.43
C ALA A 10 -45.95 -37.87 0.48
N LEU A 11 -45.86 -39.09 1.00
CA LEU A 11 -44.70 -39.55 1.79
C LEU A 11 -43.41 -39.59 0.96
N LEU A 12 -43.48 -40.04 -0.30
CA LEU A 12 -42.33 -40.05 -1.21
C LEU A 12 -41.86 -38.64 -1.56
N VAL A 13 -42.77 -37.68 -1.74
CA VAL A 13 -42.42 -36.28 -1.98
C VAL A 13 -41.79 -35.65 -0.74
N VAL A 14 -42.30 -35.94 0.46
CA VAL A 14 -41.70 -35.44 1.72
C VAL A 14 -40.30 -36.05 1.96
N LEU A 15 -40.10 -37.33 1.63
CA LEU A 15 -38.79 -37.98 1.69
C LEU A 15 -37.82 -37.44 0.64
N LEU A 16 -38.27 -37.15 -0.59
CA LEU A 16 -37.47 -36.53 -1.64
C LEU A 16 -37.11 -35.08 -1.31
N VAL A 17 -38.02 -34.30 -0.72
CA VAL A 17 -37.75 -32.94 -0.25
C VAL A 17 -36.79 -32.95 0.95
N GLY A 18 -36.89 -33.95 1.82
CA GLY A 18 -35.95 -34.13 2.95
C GLY A 18 -34.52 -34.46 2.52
N VAL A 19 -34.31 -35.04 1.34
CA VAL A 19 -32.98 -35.39 0.80
C VAL A 19 -32.32 -34.23 0.04
N VAL A 20 -33.05 -33.15 -0.28
CA VAL A 20 -32.52 -31.97 -1.01
C VAL A 20 -32.08 -30.84 -0.07
N PHE A 21 -32.24 -30.99 1.25
CA PHE A 21 -31.48 -30.16 2.19
C PHE A 21 -30.05 -30.67 2.20
N SER A 22 -29.24 -30.17 1.24
CA SER A 22 -27.79 -30.12 1.41
C SER A 22 -27.52 -29.61 2.81
N GLU A 23 -26.69 -30.30 3.58
CA GLU A 23 -26.13 -29.77 4.81
C GLU A 23 -25.58 -28.38 4.49
N ILE A 24 -26.31 -27.34 4.90
CA ILE A 24 -25.79 -25.99 4.88
C ILE A 24 -24.78 -26.01 6.02
N GLU A 25 -23.55 -26.39 5.71
CA GLU A 25 -22.44 -26.14 6.60
C GLU A 25 -22.48 -24.63 6.91
N VAL A 26 -22.69 -24.30 8.17
CA VAL A 26 -22.55 -22.94 8.65
C VAL A 26 -21.07 -22.64 8.55
N VAL A 27 -20.63 -22.15 7.38
CA VAL A 27 -19.26 -21.67 7.19
C VAL A 27 -19.12 -20.51 8.14
N LYS A 28 -18.35 -20.72 9.22
CA LYS A 28 -17.96 -19.65 10.11
C LYS A 28 -17.23 -18.63 9.25
N ALA A 29 -17.81 -17.44 9.10
CA ALA A 29 -17.17 -16.39 8.33
C ALA A 29 -15.88 -16.00 9.05
N GLU A 30 -14.75 -16.46 8.52
CA GLU A 30 -13.44 -16.05 9.03
C GLU A 30 -13.34 -14.52 8.94
N PRO A 31 -12.84 -13.86 9.99
CA PRO A 31 -12.80 -12.40 10.06
C PRO A 31 -11.87 -11.79 8.99
N ILE A 32 -10.93 -12.58 8.49
CA ILE A 32 -9.96 -12.20 7.46
C ILE A 32 -9.77 -13.29 6.41
N ILE A 33 -9.08 -12.95 5.34
CA ILE A 33 -8.64 -13.85 4.28
C ILE A 33 -7.21 -14.31 4.58
N TYR A 34 -6.88 -15.54 4.21
CA TYR A 34 -5.52 -16.07 4.34
C TYR A 34 -4.98 -16.49 2.98
N ILE A 35 -3.75 -16.08 2.68
CA ILE A 35 -2.88 -16.77 1.72
C ILE A 35 -1.94 -17.64 2.55
N ARG A 36 -2.28 -18.93 2.63
CA ARG A 36 -1.57 -19.90 3.48
C ARG A 36 -0.19 -20.22 2.92
N SER A 37 0.67 -20.75 3.79
CA SER A 37 2.03 -21.17 3.45
C SER A 37 2.09 -22.25 2.36
N ASP A 38 1.05 -23.09 2.25
CA ASP A 38 0.89 -24.09 1.17
C ASP A 38 0.40 -23.49 -0.16
N GLY A 39 0.05 -22.21 -0.14
CA GLY A 39 -0.43 -21.44 -1.27
C GLY A 39 -1.94 -21.36 -1.41
N SER A 40 -2.71 -22.08 -0.61
CA SER A 40 -4.17 -22.00 -0.64
C SER A 40 -4.69 -20.63 -0.22
N VAL A 41 -5.82 -20.23 -0.80
CA VAL A 41 -6.58 -19.04 -0.42
C VAL A 41 -7.80 -19.46 0.39
N GLU A 42 -7.95 -18.90 1.58
CA GLU A 42 -9.10 -19.16 2.46
C GLU A 42 -9.88 -17.85 2.72
N GLY A 43 -11.20 -17.96 2.84
CA GLY A 43 -12.06 -16.84 3.26
C GLY A 43 -12.59 -15.96 2.13
N THR A 44 -12.21 -16.23 0.87
CA THR A 44 -12.76 -15.54 -0.32
C THR A 44 -12.64 -16.39 -1.59
N ASP A 45 -13.55 -16.14 -2.54
CA ASP A 45 -13.51 -16.58 -3.94
C ASP A 45 -13.05 -15.45 -4.89
N LYS A 46 -12.75 -14.26 -4.37
CA LYS A 46 -12.39 -13.05 -5.13
C LYS A 46 -10.90 -12.93 -5.44
N ILE A 47 -10.11 -13.93 -5.10
CA ILE A 47 -8.68 -13.98 -5.38
C ILE A 47 -8.40 -15.30 -6.11
N GLU A 48 -7.90 -15.19 -7.34
CA GLU A 48 -7.49 -16.33 -8.14
C GLU A 48 -5.99 -16.56 -7.99
N GLN A 49 -5.59 -17.81 -7.77
CA GLN A 49 -4.19 -18.20 -7.74
C GLN A 49 -3.77 -18.83 -9.08
N SER A 50 -2.68 -18.34 -9.66
CA SER A 50 -1.99 -18.95 -10.80
C SER A 50 -0.51 -19.09 -10.49
N GLY A 51 -0.10 -20.27 -10.02
CA GLY A 51 1.26 -20.52 -9.51
C GLY A 51 1.55 -19.68 -8.25
N ASP A 52 2.47 -18.74 -8.39
CA ASP A 52 2.91 -17.84 -7.31
C ASP A 52 2.28 -16.43 -7.43
N VAL A 53 1.32 -16.25 -8.34
CA VAL A 53 0.60 -14.98 -8.53
C VAL A 53 -0.83 -15.12 -8.02
N TYR A 54 -1.24 -14.20 -7.17
CA TYR A 54 -2.58 -14.09 -6.58
C TYR A 54 -3.22 -12.82 -7.12
N THR A 55 -4.27 -12.98 -7.93
CA THR A 55 -4.89 -11.86 -8.65
C THR A 55 -6.28 -11.59 -8.09
N PHE A 56 -6.57 -10.34 -7.75
CA PHE A 56 -7.92 -9.94 -7.35
C PHE A 56 -8.86 -9.99 -8.56
N LEU A 57 -10.09 -10.47 -8.34
CA LEU A 57 -11.14 -10.54 -9.35
C LEU A 57 -12.22 -9.47 -9.17
N ASP A 58 -12.32 -8.90 -7.96
CA ASP A 58 -13.32 -7.91 -7.57
C ASP A 58 -12.88 -7.19 -6.27
N VAL A 59 -13.68 -6.24 -5.80
CA VAL A 59 -13.49 -5.55 -4.52
C VAL A 59 -13.55 -6.54 -3.34
N VAL A 60 -12.57 -6.44 -2.44
CA VAL A 60 -12.45 -7.27 -1.23
C VAL A 60 -12.69 -6.42 0.02
N PHE A 61 -13.54 -6.89 0.93
CA PHE A 61 -13.99 -6.16 2.13
C PHE A 61 -13.42 -6.73 3.45
N LYS A 62 -12.30 -7.46 3.38
CA LYS A 62 -11.67 -8.10 4.53
C LYS A 62 -10.16 -7.96 4.40
N GLY A 63 -9.48 -7.82 5.54
CA GLY A 63 -8.03 -7.90 5.61
C GLY A 63 -7.50 -9.24 5.11
N ILE A 64 -6.24 -9.26 4.70
CA ILE A 64 -5.53 -10.42 4.16
C ILE A 64 -4.27 -10.64 5.00
N GLN A 65 -4.09 -11.85 5.51
CA GLN A 65 -2.80 -12.27 6.08
C GLN A 65 -2.08 -13.19 5.09
N ILE A 66 -0.86 -12.82 4.74
CA ILE A 66 0.03 -13.56 3.85
C ILE A 66 1.03 -14.34 4.70
N GLN A 67 1.06 -15.65 4.48
CA GLN A 67 1.92 -16.62 5.18
C GLN A 67 2.82 -17.39 4.21
N ARG A 68 2.95 -16.93 2.96
CA ARG A 68 3.74 -17.54 1.90
C ARG A 68 4.72 -16.55 1.29
N SER A 69 6.00 -16.92 1.27
CA SER A 69 7.08 -16.21 0.58
C SER A 69 7.09 -16.46 -0.92
N ASN A 70 7.80 -15.61 -1.67
CA ASN A 70 8.04 -15.72 -3.11
C ASN A 70 6.75 -15.65 -3.94
N ILE A 71 5.85 -14.72 -3.59
CA ILE A 71 4.57 -14.56 -4.27
C ILE A 71 4.37 -13.11 -4.74
N VAL A 72 3.46 -12.95 -5.69
CA VAL A 72 2.95 -11.65 -6.12
C VAL A 72 1.47 -11.60 -5.79
N VAL A 73 1.05 -10.58 -5.04
CA VAL A 73 -0.35 -10.20 -4.87
C VAL A 73 -0.62 -9.03 -5.79
N ASP A 74 -1.37 -9.29 -6.86
CA ASP A 74 -1.74 -8.31 -7.89
C ASP A 74 -3.22 -7.93 -7.71
N GLY A 75 -3.48 -6.69 -7.33
CA GLY A 75 -4.84 -6.19 -7.18
C GLY A 75 -5.57 -6.01 -8.50
N ALA A 76 -4.89 -6.04 -9.65
CA ALA A 76 -5.46 -5.76 -10.97
C ALA A 76 -6.30 -4.46 -11.03
N GLY A 77 -6.02 -3.49 -10.15
CA GLY A 77 -6.74 -2.23 -10.00
C GLY A 77 -8.01 -2.29 -9.14
N HIS A 78 -8.30 -3.43 -8.52
CA HIS A 78 -9.40 -3.58 -7.58
C HIS A 78 -9.07 -2.98 -6.21
N THR A 79 -10.14 -2.75 -5.46
CA THR A 79 -10.08 -2.16 -4.13
C THR A 79 -10.04 -3.24 -3.05
N LEU A 80 -9.17 -3.04 -2.06
CA LEU A 80 -9.21 -3.67 -0.76
C LEU A 80 -9.70 -2.63 0.25
N GLN A 81 -10.83 -2.91 0.91
CA GLN A 81 -11.54 -1.94 1.75
C GLN A 81 -11.78 -2.50 3.14
N GLY A 82 -11.38 -1.75 4.17
CA GLY A 82 -11.67 -2.05 5.56
C GLY A 82 -13.02 -1.51 6.02
N ASP A 83 -13.28 -1.59 7.32
CA ASP A 83 -14.54 -1.14 7.93
C ASP A 83 -14.55 0.36 8.26
N GLY A 84 -13.41 1.05 8.14
CA GLY A 84 -13.26 2.46 8.48
C GLY A 84 -13.11 2.73 9.97
N GLU A 85 -13.01 1.68 10.79
CA GLU A 85 -12.86 1.79 12.23
C GLU A 85 -11.39 1.79 12.65
N VAL A 86 -11.11 2.39 13.81
CA VAL A 86 -9.78 2.40 14.40
C VAL A 86 -9.65 1.20 15.32
N HIS A 87 -8.80 0.26 14.93
CA HIS A 87 -8.53 -0.97 15.65
C HIS A 87 -7.20 -0.91 16.40
N GLY A 88 -7.07 -1.78 17.40
CA GLY A 88 -5.84 -1.89 18.18
C GLY A 88 -4.64 -2.34 17.32
N PRO A 89 -3.40 -2.11 17.78
CA PRO A 89 -2.19 -2.45 17.03
C PRO A 89 -2.02 -3.95 16.71
N HIS A 90 -2.72 -4.84 17.42
CA HIS A 90 -2.64 -6.28 17.21
C HIS A 90 -3.90 -6.88 16.60
N ASP A 91 -4.90 -6.03 16.31
CA ASP A 91 -6.15 -6.51 15.75
C ASP A 91 -6.02 -6.68 14.24
N ILE A 92 -6.20 -7.93 13.80
CA ILE A 92 -5.99 -8.32 12.41
C ILE A 92 -7.06 -7.72 11.48
N VAL A 93 -8.26 -7.41 11.98
CA VAL A 93 -9.28 -6.71 11.19
C VAL A 93 -8.90 -5.27 10.88
N GLY A 94 -7.99 -4.67 11.68
CA GLY A 94 -7.42 -3.36 11.40
C GLY A 94 -6.37 -3.36 10.29
N MET A 95 -5.97 -4.53 9.77
CA MET A 95 -4.92 -4.66 8.76
C MET A 95 -5.53 -4.92 7.38
N GLY A 96 -5.16 -4.15 6.39
CA GLY A 96 -5.50 -4.42 4.99
C GLY A 96 -4.74 -5.63 4.49
N ILE A 97 -3.41 -5.54 4.41
CA ILE A 97 -2.54 -6.68 4.11
C ILE A 97 -1.45 -6.78 5.18
N GLU A 98 -1.39 -7.92 5.87
CA GLU A 98 -0.27 -8.28 6.73
C GLU A 98 0.62 -9.31 6.02
N VAL A 99 1.89 -8.98 5.80
CA VAL A 99 2.93 -9.94 5.43
C VAL A 99 3.58 -10.43 6.72
N LEU A 100 3.31 -11.68 7.09
CA LEU A 100 3.73 -12.23 8.37
C LEU A 100 4.83 -13.28 8.15
N GLU A 101 6.03 -13.01 8.67
CA GLU A 101 7.17 -13.95 8.67
C GLU A 101 7.50 -14.49 7.27
N CYS A 102 7.34 -13.65 6.25
CA CYS A 102 7.55 -13.99 4.85
C CYS A 102 8.65 -13.15 4.22
N SER A 103 9.16 -13.63 3.10
CA SER A 103 10.14 -12.91 2.30
C SER A 103 9.76 -12.88 0.83
N ASN A 104 10.29 -11.92 0.08
CA ASN A 104 10.10 -11.83 -1.36
C ASN A 104 8.61 -11.84 -1.76
N VAL A 105 7.81 -11.01 -1.09
CA VAL A 105 6.40 -10.80 -1.41
C VAL A 105 6.26 -9.45 -2.12
N THR A 106 5.67 -9.45 -3.31
CA THR A 106 5.31 -8.21 -4.02
C THR A 106 3.82 -7.95 -3.88
N ILE A 107 3.44 -6.76 -3.40
CA ILE A 107 2.06 -6.29 -3.33
C ILE A 107 1.93 -5.12 -4.31
N LYS A 108 1.08 -5.30 -5.32
CA LYS A 108 0.94 -4.28 -6.36
C LYS A 108 -0.47 -4.10 -6.86
N ASN A 109 -0.67 -2.97 -7.54
CA ASN A 109 -1.86 -2.70 -8.31
C ASN A 109 -3.17 -2.72 -7.48
N LEU A 110 -3.14 -2.28 -6.23
CA LEU A 110 -4.32 -2.18 -5.36
C LEU A 110 -4.72 -0.74 -5.07
N LYS A 111 -6.02 -0.55 -4.81
CA LYS A 111 -6.51 0.60 -4.04
C LYS A 111 -6.82 0.13 -2.62
N ILE A 112 -6.10 0.61 -1.62
CA ILE A 112 -6.22 0.14 -0.23
C ILE A 112 -6.74 1.27 0.64
N THR A 113 -7.89 1.05 1.29
CA THR A 113 -8.58 2.11 2.01
C THR A 113 -9.34 1.64 3.25
N GLN A 114 -9.58 2.55 4.19
CA GLN A 114 -10.42 2.33 5.37
C GLN A 114 -9.88 1.26 6.35
N PHE A 115 -8.56 1.09 6.42
CA PHE A 115 -7.91 0.27 7.44
C PHE A 115 -7.23 1.11 8.51
N THR A 116 -6.99 0.52 9.67
CA THR A 116 -6.02 1.12 10.60
C THR A 116 -4.61 1.09 9.99
N ARG A 117 -4.25 0.01 9.30
CA ARG A 117 -3.01 -0.12 8.52
C ARG A 117 -3.32 -0.66 7.14
N GLY A 118 -3.00 0.08 6.09
CA GLY A 118 -3.19 -0.38 4.72
C GLY A 118 -2.36 -1.63 4.45
N ILE A 119 -1.05 -1.55 4.63
CA ILE A 119 -0.11 -2.67 4.52
C ILE A 119 0.82 -2.68 5.74
N ARG A 120 1.04 -3.86 6.33
CA ARG A 120 2.00 -4.07 7.41
C ARG A 120 2.94 -5.23 7.10
N PHE A 121 4.22 -5.04 7.37
CA PHE A 121 5.25 -6.07 7.33
C PHE A 121 5.66 -6.47 8.75
N THR A 122 5.31 -7.69 9.17
CA THR A 122 5.65 -8.27 10.46
C THR A 122 6.73 -9.33 10.27
N ASN A 123 7.98 -9.03 10.64
CA ASN A 123 9.15 -9.89 10.40
C ASN A 123 9.29 -10.28 8.92
N ALA A 124 9.15 -9.29 8.02
CA ALA A 124 9.22 -9.54 6.58
C ALA A 124 10.49 -8.95 5.97
N SER A 125 11.02 -9.62 4.95
CA SER A 125 12.23 -9.17 4.28
C SER A 125 12.18 -9.30 2.77
N GLU A 126 12.89 -8.44 2.06
CA GLU A 126 12.96 -8.48 0.58
C GLU A 126 11.58 -8.33 -0.09
N CYS A 127 10.61 -7.72 0.62
CA CYS A 127 9.27 -7.49 0.10
C CYS A 127 9.16 -6.13 -0.61
N GLU A 128 8.23 -6.03 -1.54
CA GLU A 128 7.99 -4.84 -2.35
C GLU A 128 6.52 -4.43 -2.30
N VAL A 129 6.26 -3.16 -1.97
CA VAL A 129 4.96 -2.51 -2.13
C VAL A 129 5.10 -1.54 -3.29
N CYS A 130 4.42 -1.80 -4.40
CA CYS A 130 4.53 -0.95 -5.57
C CYS A 130 3.25 -0.73 -6.38
N LEU A 131 3.11 0.43 -7.01
CA LEU A 131 1.96 0.73 -7.89
C LEU A 131 0.62 0.65 -7.17
N ASN A 132 0.58 0.98 -5.88
CA ASN A 132 -0.65 1.00 -5.10
C ASN A 132 -1.10 2.45 -4.84
N VAL A 133 -2.40 2.60 -4.63
CA VAL A 133 -3.00 3.81 -4.08
C VAL A 133 -3.50 3.49 -2.69
N LEU A 134 -2.87 4.07 -1.66
CA LEU A 134 -3.26 3.92 -0.27
C LEU A 134 -3.86 5.24 0.22
N SER A 135 -5.11 5.19 0.66
CA SER A 135 -5.80 6.40 1.13
C SER A 135 -6.86 6.14 2.19
N ASN A 136 -7.11 7.13 3.04
CA ASN A 136 -8.09 7.04 4.13
C ASN A 136 -7.83 5.85 5.06
N ASN A 137 -6.57 5.50 5.29
CA ASN A 137 -6.14 4.61 6.36
C ASN A 137 -5.66 5.43 7.55
N SER A 138 -5.43 4.83 8.72
CA SER A 138 -4.68 5.53 9.77
C SER A 138 -3.18 5.56 9.45
N ILE A 139 -2.64 4.41 9.04
CA ILE A 139 -1.27 4.26 8.51
C ILE A 139 -1.36 3.64 7.11
N GLY A 140 -0.71 4.25 6.11
CA GLY A 140 -0.66 3.70 4.76
C GLY A 140 0.15 2.40 4.72
N VAL A 141 1.47 2.52 4.88
CA VAL A 141 2.41 1.39 4.90
C VAL A 141 3.20 1.41 6.21
N GLU A 142 3.26 0.27 6.90
CA GLU A 142 4.05 0.08 8.12
C GLU A 142 5.11 -1.01 7.91
N LEU A 143 6.38 -0.59 7.93
CA LEU A 143 7.55 -1.47 7.87
C LEU A 143 7.99 -1.81 9.31
N GLY A 144 7.66 -3.02 9.73
CA GLY A 144 7.85 -3.46 11.11
C GLY A 144 6.62 -3.19 11.97
N GLY A 145 6.77 -3.39 13.28
CA GLY A 145 5.70 -3.16 14.25
C GLY A 145 5.93 -3.94 15.53
N THR A 146 4.90 -4.06 16.35
CA THR A 146 4.87 -5.02 17.45
C THR A 146 4.09 -6.25 17.02
N ASP A 147 4.72 -7.43 17.10
CA ASP A 147 4.02 -8.68 16.83
C ASP A 147 2.96 -8.96 17.91
N ARG A 148 2.13 -9.98 17.72
CA ARG A 148 1.05 -10.32 18.67
C ARG A 148 1.57 -10.73 20.07
N SER A 149 2.85 -11.07 20.19
CA SER A 149 3.52 -11.36 21.46
C SER A 149 4.17 -10.12 22.09
N HIS A 150 3.95 -8.92 21.54
CA HIS A 150 4.59 -7.66 21.95
C HIS A 150 6.12 -7.67 21.79
N PHE A 151 6.66 -8.60 20.99
CA PHE A 151 8.04 -8.50 20.55
C PHE A 151 8.14 -7.54 19.37
N THR A 152 9.25 -6.83 19.33
CA THR A 152 9.62 -5.97 18.22
C THR A 152 9.77 -6.79 16.95
N ALA A 153 8.97 -6.48 15.93
CA ALA A 153 9.09 -7.07 14.61
C ALA A 153 10.06 -6.24 13.75
N TYR A 154 11.11 -6.89 13.24
CA TYR A 154 12.15 -6.26 12.43
C TYR A 154 11.91 -6.62 10.96
N SER A 155 11.69 -5.61 10.13
CA SER A 155 11.49 -5.80 8.69
C SER A 155 12.63 -5.14 7.93
N THR A 156 13.34 -5.90 7.10
CA THR A 156 14.61 -5.48 6.48
C THR A 156 14.59 -5.64 4.96
N ASN A 157 15.40 -4.87 4.24
CA ASN A 157 15.53 -4.99 2.78
C ASN A 157 14.20 -4.84 2.02
N ASN A 158 13.23 -4.12 2.57
CA ASN A 158 11.94 -3.92 1.92
C ASN A 158 11.92 -2.64 1.09
N ARG A 159 11.06 -2.62 0.08
CA ARG A 159 10.93 -1.52 -0.89
C ARG A 159 9.50 -1.01 -0.90
N VAL A 160 9.31 0.29 -0.68
CA VAL A 160 8.04 0.99 -0.88
C VAL A 160 8.27 1.94 -2.04
N ILE A 161 7.80 1.57 -3.23
CA ILE A 161 8.14 2.29 -4.46
C ILE A 161 6.95 2.57 -5.39
N HIS A 162 6.92 3.72 -6.05
CA HIS A 162 5.85 4.04 -7.03
C HIS A 162 4.44 3.94 -6.46
N ASN A 163 4.23 4.30 -5.19
CA ASN A 163 2.90 4.36 -4.59
C ASN A 163 2.39 5.79 -4.50
N ILE A 164 1.07 5.93 -4.53
CA ILE A 164 0.37 7.16 -4.12
C ILE A 164 -0.16 6.88 -2.71
N ILE A 165 0.31 7.64 -1.74
CA ILE A 165 -0.02 7.48 -0.31
C ILE A 165 -0.56 8.81 0.19
N ASN A 166 -1.89 8.90 0.28
CA ASN A 166 -2.54 10.17 0.49
C ASN A 166 -3.72 10.12 1.45
N GLU A 167 -3.87 11.19 2.23
CA GLU A 167 -4.99 11.35 3.16
C GLU A 167 -5.08 10.19 4.17
N ASP A 168 -3.93 9.59 4.53
CA ASP A 168 -3.87 8.71 5.68
C ASP A 168 -3.82 9.57 6.96
N HIS A 169 -4.75 9.33 7.87
CA HIS A 169 -5.07 10.24 8.96
C HIS A 169 -3.91 10.45 9.95
N ASN A 170 -2.93 9.54 9.99
CA ASN A 170 -1.77 9.65 10.86
C ASN A 170 -0.44 9.63 10.10
N VAL A 171 -0.09 8.51 9.47
CA VAL A 171 1.23 8.36 8.83
C VAL A 171 1.09 7.74 7.45
N GLY A 172 1.71 8.34 6.43
CA GLY A 172 1.77 7.73 5.10
C GLY A 172 2.63 6.46 5.10
N VAL A 173 3.93 6.62 5.38
CA VAL A 173 4.87 5.49 5.53
C VAL A 173 5.53 5.52 6.90
N MET A 174 5.35 4.47 7.68
CA MET A 174 5.99 4.28 8.98
C MET A 174 7.08 3.20 8.89
N LEU A 175 8.24 3.46 9.47
CA LEU A 175 9.29 2.48 9.73
C LEU A 175 9.56 2.46 11.22
N TYR A 176 9.24 1.35 11.89
CA TYR A 176 9.30 1.27 13.36
C TYR A 176 10.57 0.57 13.87
N TYR A 177 11.04 -0.45 13.16
CA TYR A 177 12.33 -1.12 13.39
C TYR A 177 12.76 -1.87 12.13
N GLY A 178 14.04 -1.84 11.80
CA GLY A 178 14.58 -2.53 10.64
C GLY A 178 15.66 -1.74 9.91
N SER A 179 16.42 -2.44 9.09
CA SER A 179 17.58 -1.91 8.37
C SER A 179 17.41 -2.11 6.86
N SER A 180 18.12 -1.29 6.09
CA SER A 180 18.26 -1.46 4.64
C SER A 180 16.92 -1.38 3.89
N ASN A 181 15.92 -0.67 4.42
CA ASN A 181 14.66 -0.43 3.73
C ASN A 181 14.76 0.81 2.82
N ASN A 182 14.05 0.78 1.70
CA ASN A 182 14.04 1.84 0.69
C ASN A 182 12.62 2.35 0.48
N ILE A 183 12.42 3.65 0.70
CA ILE A 183 11.20 4.38 0.40
C ILE A 183 11.55 5.34 -0.74
N SER A 184 11.12 5.03 -1.97
CA SER A 184 11.46 5.87 -3.12
C SER A 184 10.42 5.96 -4.21
N HIS A 185 10.43 7.03 -5.00
CA HIS A 185 9.50 7.22 -6.11
C HIS A 185 8.02 7.22 -5.69
N ASN A 186 7.71 7.59 -4.44
CA ASN A 186 6.33 7.68 -3.98
C ASN A 186 5.82 9.13 -4.04
N VAL A 187 4.51 9.28 -4.21
CA VAL A 187 3.79 10.53 -3.96
C VAL A 187 3.13 10.41 -2.59
N ILE A 188 3.65 11.15 -1.61
CA ILE A 188 3.22 11.08 -0.21
C ILE A 188 2.63 12.44 0.17
N THR A 189 1.29 12.52 0.22
CA THR A 189 0.62 13.82 0.33
C THR A 189 -0.52 13.86 1.34
N SER A 190 -0.71 15.02 1.97
CA SER A 190 -1.88 15.27 2.83
C SER A 190 -2.01 14.32 4.04
N ASN A 191 -0.89 13.86 4.58
CA ASN A 191 -0.84 13.05 5.81
C ASN A 191 -0.40 13.94 7.00
N ASN A 192 -0.69 13.51 8.23
CA ASN A 192 -0.11 14.20 9.39
C ASN A 192 1.42 14.02 9.42
N HIS A 193 1.91 12.79 9.21
CA HIS A 193 3.32 12.52 8.93
C HIS A 193 3.44 11.87 7.55
N GLY A 194 4.22 12.45 6.64
CA GLY A 194 4.47 11.84 5.33
C GLY A 194 5.23 10.53 5.50
N VAL A 195 6.48 10.63 5.96
CA VAL A 195 7.30 9.49 6.38
C VAL A 195 7.67 9.63 7.85
N TYR A 196 7.49 8.58 8.63
CA TYR A 196 7.91 8.53 10.03
C TYR A 196 8.85 7.33 10.26
N ILE A 197 10.09 7.61 10.63
CA ILE A 197 11.06 6.60 11.03
C ILE A 197 11.23 6.70 12.53
N MET A 198 10.82 5.66 13.25
CA MET A 198 11.08 5.49 14.67
C MET A 198 12.12 4.40 14.84
N SER A 199 13.18 4.59 15.63
CA SER A 199 14.15 3.53 15.97
C SER A 199 14.64 2.68 14.78
N GLY A 200 14.78 3.30 13.60
CA GLY A 200 15.28 2.64 12.39
C GLY A 200 16.67 2.07 12.63
N GLY A 201 16.92 0.86 12.15
CA GLY A 201 18.27 0.32 12.03
C GLY A 201 19.10 1.08 10.99
N SER A 202 20.24 0.52 10.61
CA SER A 202 21.16 1.13 9.65
C SER A 202 20.65 1.08 8.20
N GLU A 203 21.20 1.95 7.35
CA GLU A 203 21.08 1.86 5.88
C GLU A 203 19.65 2.04 5.32
N ASN A 204 18.76 2.70 6.06
CA ASN A 204 17.47 3.07 5.51
C ASN A 204 17.58 4.30 4.60
N SER A 205 16.77 4.35 3.54
CA SER A 205 16.80 5.45 2.55
C SER A 205 15.40 5.97 2.22
N ILE A 206 15.29 7.29 2.11
CA ILE A 206 14.13 8.04 1.64
C ILE A 206 14.61 8.88 0.47
N THR A 207 14.35 8.45 -0.77
CA THR A 207 14.91 9.13 -1.95
C THR A 207 13.92 9.22 -3.09
N TRP A 208 14.01 10.23 -3.96
CA TRP A 208 13.15 10.33 -5.13
C TRP A 208 11.65 10.37 -4.80
N ASN A 209 11.23 10.90 -3.64
CA ASN A 209 9.82 11.01 -3.30
C ASN A 209 9.30 12.43 -3.50
N ASN A 210 8.01 12.56 -3.84
CA ASN A 210 7.29 13.81 -3.76
C ASN A 210 6.51 13.86 -2.45
N ILE A 211 7.02 14.62 -1.47
CA ILE A 211 6.49 14.70 -0.11
C ILE A 211 5.84 16.06 0.07
N THR A 212 4.52 16.11 -0.08
CA THR A 212 3.78 17.37 -0.24
C THR A 212 2.62 17.55 0.71
N ASP A 213 2.35 18.78 1.14
CA ASP A 213 1.16 19.13 1.93
C ASP A 213 0.92 18.26 3.19
N ASN A 214 1.98 17.70 3.78
CA ASN A 214 1.90 16.97 5.05
C ASN A 214 2.08 17.93 6.24
N THR A 215 1.60 17.57 7.44
CA THR A 215 1.95 18.38 8.63
C THR A 215 3.47 18.29 8.88
N LYS A 216 4.03 17.09 8.81
CA LYS A 216 5.49 16.87 8.81
C LYS A 216 5.85 16.02 7.60
N GLY A 217 6.73 16.52 6.72
CA GLY A 217 7.17 15.78 5.53
C GLY A 217 7.89 14.50 5.94
N VAL A 218 9.04 14.64 6.58
CA VAL A 218 9.78 13.52 7.19
C VAL A 218 9.95 13.74 8.69
N TYR A 219 9.62 12.73 9.49
CA TYR A 219 9.87 12.70 10.92
C TYR A 219 10.85 11.55 11.22
N VAL A 220 12.02 11.87 11.78
CA VAL A 220 13.05 10.86 12.08
C VAL A 220 13.39 10.84 13.57
N GLU A 221 13.33 9.64 14.15
CA GLU A 221 13.84 9.27 15.47
C GLU A 221 14.89 8.16 15.32
N SER A 222 15.82 8.36 14.39
CA SER A 222 16.96 7.49 14.12
C SER A 222 18.03 8.25 13.33
N SER A 223 19.26 7.75 13.41
CA SER A 223 20.43 8.32 12.73
C SER A 223 20.87 7.44 11.56
N GLY A 224 21.56 8.03 10.60
CA GLY A 224 22.14 7.32 9.45
C GLY A 224 21.13 6.95 8.37
N VAL A 225 19.98 7.64 8.33
CA VAL A 225 19.05 7.57 7.20
C VAL A 225 19.57 8.46 6.08
N ALA A 226 19.60 7.94 4.85
CA ALA A 226 19.88 8.72 3.65
C ALA A 226 18.60 9.35 3.11
N ILE A 227 18.53 10.68 3.09
CA ILE A 227 17.35 11.49 2.75
C ILE A 227 17.75 12.52 1.70
N HIS A 228 17.71 12.16 0.42
CA HIS A 228 18.16 13.03 -0.68
C HIS A 228 17.35 12.78 -1.97
N HIS A 229 17.37 13.71 -2.92
CA HIS A 229 16.53 13.73 -4.13
C HIS A 229 15.02 13.69 -3.86
N ASN A 230 14.55 14.24 -2.75
CA ASN A 230 13.12 14.37 -2.50
C ASN A 230 12.64 15.78 -2.83
N ASN A 231 11.35 15.91 -3.15
CA ASN A 231 10.67 17.18 -3.27
C ASN A 231 9.87 17.46 -1.99
N PHE A 232 10.25 18.50 -1.26
CA PHE A 232 9.53 18.99 -0.09
C PHE A 232 8.74 20.25 -0.43
N VAL A 233 7.42 20.10 -0.62
CA VAL A 233 6.56 21.21 -1.08
C VAL A 233 5.31 21.34 -0.22
N GLY A 234 5.09 22.52 0.35
CA GLY A 234 3.83 22.81 1.06
C GLY A 234 3.64 22.11 2.40
N ASN A 235 4.62 21.34 2.90
CA ASN A 235 4.52 20.73 4.23
C ASN A 235 4.53 21.81 5.33
N THR A 236 3.82 21.61 6.44
CA THR A 236 3.91 22.56 7.57
C THR A 236 5.34 22.59 8.12
N TYR A 237 5.94 21.42 8.29
CA TYR A 237 7.37 21.23 8.53
C TYR A 237 7.90 20.25 7.49
N ASP A 238 8.91 20.64 6.70
CA ASP A 238 9.48 19.73 5.69
C ASP A 238 10.17 18.53 6.35
N TRP A 239 10.79 18.76 7.50
CA TRP A 239 11.38 17.74 8.35
C TRP A 239 11.10 18.02 9.84
N TRP A 240 11.21 16.99 10.69
CA TRP A 240 11.11 17.08 12.14
C TRP A 240 11.94 15.99 12.83
N ASP A 241 12.48 16.30 14.00
CA ASP A 241 13.23 15.39 14.86
C ASP A 241 12.63 15.44 16.28
N TYR A 242 12.51 14.29 16.96
CA TYR A 242 11.98 14.23 18.34
C TYR A 242 12.87 14.98 19.34
N GLY A 243 14.16 15.09 19.08
CA GLY A 243 15.09 15.93 19.83
C GLY A 243 14.71 17.42 19.85
N LEU A 244 13.84 17.88 18.94
CA LEU A 244 13.25 19.23 18.99
C LEU A 244 12.16 19.39 20.06
N THR A 245 11.85 18.34 20.83
CA THR A 245 10.90 18.42 21.94
C THR A 245 11.39 19.39 23.03
N PRO A 246 10.53 20.28 23.54
CA PRO A 246 10.93 21.24 24.56
C PRO A 246 11.42 20.59 25.86
N TRP A 247 12.26 21.33 26.58
CA TRP A 247 12.72 20.96 27.92
C TRP A 247 11.53 20.60 28.84
N PRO A 248 11.64 19.55 29.70
CA PRO A 248 12.85 18.84 30.11
C PRO A 248 13.20 17.60 29.26
N PHE A 249 12.50 17.33 28.16
CA PHE A 249 12.60 16.05 27.43
C PHE A 249 13.58 16.07 26.24
N GLN A 250 14.48 17.06 26.17
CA GLN A 250 15.42 17.20 25.07
C GLN A 250 16.35 15.97 25.00
N LEU A 251 16.09 15.11 24.02
CA LEU A 251 16.93 13.96 23.69
C LEU A 251 18.08 14.39 22.77
N PRO A 252 19.17 13.59 22.67
CA PRO A 252 20.19 13.81 21.66
C PRO A 252 19.57 13.82 20.27
N PHE A 253 19.95 14.80 19.44
CA PHE A 253 19.49 14.88 18.06
C PHE A 253 19.97 13.69 17.25
N PHE A 254 19.15 13.26 16.32
CA PHE A 254 19.55 12.23 15.38
C PHE A 254 20.24 12.86 14.17
N VAL A 255 21.29 12.21 13.67
CA VAL A 255 22.11 12.73 12.57
C VAL A 255 21.85 11.89 11.33
N ASN A 256 21.36 12.54 10.28
CA ASN A 256 21.01 11.92 9.02
C ASN A 256 21.77 12.56 7.86
N VAL A 257 21.76 11.88 6.71
CA VAL A 257 22.50 12.26 5.52
C VAL A 257 21.52 12.89 4.53
N TRP A 258 21.66 14.18 4.24
CA TRP A 258 20.66 14.95 3.47
C TRP A 258 21.06 15.25 2.02
N ASP A 259 22.23 14.79 1.61
CA ASP A 259 22.78 14.85 0.26
C ASP A 259 23.66 13.62 0.00
N ASP A 260 23.95 13.30 -1.25
CA ASP A 260 24.86 12.19 -1.61
C ASP A 260 26.31 12.65 -1.88
N GLY A 261 26.64 13.88 -1.50
CA GLY A 261 27.91 14.53 -1.83
C GLY A 261 27.95 15.14 -3.24
N THR A 262 26.87 15.03 -4.03
CA THR A 262 26.68 15.78 -5.28
C THR A 262 25.35 16.51 -5.35
N GLU A 263 24.26 15.88 -4.93
CA GLU A 263 22.90 16.43 -4.98
C GLU A 263 22.15 16.13 -3.68
N GLY A 264 21.31 17.09 -3.29
CA GLY A 264 20.50 17.09 -2.09
C GLY A 264 19.01 16.93 -2.39
N ASN A 265 18.18 17.62 -1.63
CA ASN A 265 16.73 17.65 -1.83
C ASN A 265 16.30 18.99 -2.45
N TYR A 266 15.13 18.97 -3.07
CA TYR A 266 14.44 20.19 -3.43
C TYR A 266 13.55 20.65 -2.26
N TRP A 267 13.71 21.90 -1.86
CA TRP A 267 12.93 22.52 -0.79
C TRP A 267 12.18 23.73 -1.34
N SER A 268 10.85 23.70 -1.30
CA SER A 268 10.02 24.81 -1.80
C SER A 268 10.26 26.16 -1.11
N ARG A 269 10.90 26.15 0.07
CA ARG A 269 11.23 27.33 0.88
C ARG A 269 12.71 27.72 0.81
N TYR A 270 13.55 26.96 0.09
CA TYR A 270 14.95 27.33 -0.09
C TYR A 270 15.05 28.56 -0.98
N ASP A 271 15.79 29.57 -0.51
CA ASP A 271 15.93 30.89 -1.12
C ASP A 271 17.39 31.23 -1.46
N GLY A 272 18.26 30.21 -1.50
CA GLY A 272 19.65 30.37 -1.91
C GLY A 272 19.80 30.71 -3.40
N THR A 273 21.04 30.98 -3.81
CA THR A 273 21.40 31.31 -5.19
C THR A 273 22.08 30.13 -5.87
N ASP A 274 22.01 30.11 -7.20
CA ASP A 274 22.78 29.23 -8.08
C ASP A 274 23.50 30.15 -9.08
N THR A 275 24.76 30.45 -8.79
CA THR A 275 25.53 31.48 -9.50
C THR A 275 26.18 30.93 -10.76
N ASP A 276 26.54 29.65 -10.78
CA ASP A 276 27.15 28.99 -11.93
C ASP A 276 26.15 28.30 -12.86
N GLY A 277 24.89 28.19 -12.44
CA GLY A 277 23.75 27.72 -13.23
C GLY A 277 23.73 26.21 -13.41
N ASP A 278 24.30 25.45 -12.47
CA ASP A 278 24.37 24.00 -12.52
C ASP A 278 23.10 23.30 -11.99
N GLY A 279 22.16 24.07 -11.40
CA GLY A 279 20.92 23.58 -10.83
C GLY A 279 21.00 23.21 -9.35
N ILE A 280 22.16 23.42 -8.72
CA ILE A 280 22.43 23.18 -7.30
C ILE A 280 22.62 24.53 -6.60
N GLY A 281 22.08 24.66 -5.39
CA GLY A 281 22.22 25.85 -4.58
C GLY A 281 23.64 26.02 -4.03
N ASP A 282 24.22 27.21 -4.22
CA ASP A 282 25.55 27.60 -3.73
C ASP A 282 25.66 27.61 -2.19
N THR A 283 24.52 27.75 -1.51
CA THR A 283 24.45 27.84 -0.05
C THR A 283 23.80 26.61 0.54
N PRO A 284 24.44 25.90 1.49
CA PRO A 284 23.83 24.77 2.17
C PRO A 284 22.50 25.12 2.82
N HIS A 285 21.51 24.24 2.69
CA HIS A 285 20.28 24.32 3.47
C HIS A 285 20.54 23.72 4.85
N TYR A 286 20.66 24.59 5.86
CA TYR A 286 20.90 24.17 7.24
C TYR A 286 19.59 23.77 7.92
N LEU A 287 19.50 22.52 8.36
CA LEU A 287 18.34 21.99 9.08
C LEU A 287 18.51 22.27 10.57
N TYR A 288 19.41 21.53 11.23
CA TYR A 288 19.74 21.70 12.65
C TYR A 288 20.96 20.86 13.06
N GLU A 289 21.84 21.41 13.90
CA GLU A 289 23.08 20.79 14.38
C GLU A 289 23.90 20.20 13.21
N ASN A 290 24.15 18.88 13.21
CA ASN A 290 24.91 18.17 12.17
C ASN A 290 24.03 17.68 11.01
N ASN A 291 22.79 18.17 10.88
CA ASN A 291 21.93 17.92 9.74
C ASN A 291 21.98 19.13 8.80
N THR A 292 22.55 18.94 7.63
CA THR A 292 22.66 19.96 6.59
C THR A 292 22.58 19.26 5.25
N ASP A 293 21.77 19.82 4.37
CA ASP A 293 21.78 19.49 2.95
C ASP A 293 22.76 20.46 2.29
N ASN A 294 23.93 19.95 1.88
CA ASN A 294 24.98 20.79 1.33
C ASN A 294 24.73 21.17 -0.12
N HIS A 295 23.85 20.45 -0.82
CA HIS A 295 23.66 20.56 -2.27
C HIS A 295 22.17 20.67 -2.61
N PRO A 296 21.46 21.69 -2.10
CA PRO A 296 20.02 21.80 -2.28
C PRO A 296 19.69 21.97 -3.75
N LEU A 297 18.68 21.25 -4.25
CA LEU A 297 18.27 21.35 -5.65
C LEU A 297 17.50 22.64 -5.88
N MET A 298 17.79 23.35 -6.98
CA MET A 298 17.10 24.59 -7.37
C MET A 298 15.74 24.37 -8.03
N ALA A 299 15.51 23.16 -8.53
CA ALA A 299 14.25 22.75 -9.16
C ALA A 299 13.78 21.40 -8.60
N PRO A 300 12.47 21.13 -8.59
CA PRO A 300 11.94 19.84 -8.21
C PRO A 300 12.50 18.73 -9.08
N VAL A 301 12.80 17.60 -8.45
CA VAL A 301 13.10 16.34 -9.12
C VAL A 301 11.89 15.88 -9.92
N GLU A 302 12.07 15.61 -11.22
CA GLU A 302 11.01 15.02 -12.04
C GLU A 302 10.86 13.53 -11.72
N LEU A 303 9.68 13.16 -11.22
CA LEU A 303 9.36 11.75 -10.97
C LEU A 303 8.50 11.21 -12.11
N GLU A 304 8.81 9.99 -12.56
CA GLU A 304 7.90 9.23 -13.42
C GLU A 304 6.63 8.88 -12.63
N VAL A 305 5.61 9.74 -12.69
CA VAL A 305 4.28 9.41 -12.21
C VAL A 305 3.72 8.36 -13.16
N ILE A 306 3.75 7.09 -12.74
CA ILE A 306 3.20 6.00 -13.54
C ILE A 306 1.67 6.22 -13.63
N PRO A 307 1.12 6.52 -14.82
CA PRO A 307 -0.30 6.84 -14.95
C PRO A 307 -1.13 5.66 -14.44
N GLU A 308 -2.02 6.01 -13.52
CA GLU A 308 -2.89 5.11 -12.76
C GLU A 308 -3.55 4.06 -13.65
N PHE A 309 -3.68 2.83 -13.11
CA PHE A 309 -4.52 1.73 -13.55
C PHE A 309 -5.21 1.89 -14.93
N PRO A 310 -4.91 1.05 -15.94
CA PRO A 310 -5.60 1.08 -17.24
C PRO A 310 -7.04 0.53 -17.15
N THR A 311 -7.86 1.04 -16.23
CA THR A 311 -9.27 0.67 -16.10
C THR A 311 -10.09 1.29 -17.22
N LEU A 312 -9.80 2.52 -17.65
CA LEU A 312 -10.57 3.17 -18.72
C LEU A 312 -10.15 2.73 -20.13
N PHE A 313 -8.87 2.47 -20.39
CA PHE A 313 -8.43 2.08 -21.75
C PHE A 313 -8.86 0.67 -22.14
N ILE A 314 -8.81 -0.29 -21.22
CA ILE A 314 -9.22 -1.68 -21.51
C ILE A 314 -10.76 -1.77 -21.62
N VAL A 315 -11.50 -1.07 -20.74
CA VAL A 315 -12.97 -1.03 -20.80
C VAL A 315 -13.46 -0.26 -22.04
N ALA A 316 -12.82 0.86 -22.40
CA ALA A 316 -13.17 1.60 -23.62
C ALA A 316 -12.83 0.80 -24.89
N ALA A 317 -11.66 0.14 -24.95
CA ALA A 317 -11.30 -0.72 -26.07
C ALA A 317 -12.26 -1.93 -26.18
N GLY A 318 -12.62 -2.56 -25.07
CA GLY A 318 -13.61 -3.63 -25.03
C GLY A 318 -15.00 -3.18 -25.51
N LEU A 319 -15.47 -2.00 -25.05
CA LEU A 319 -16.75 -1.42 -25.48
C LEU A 319 -16.77 -1.09 -26.98
N VAL A 320 -15.66 -0.58 -27.53
CA VAL A 320 -15.50 -0.30 -28.97
C VAL A 320 -15.56 -1.60 -29.78
N VAL A 321 -14.87 -2.66 -29.34
CA VAL A 321 -14.91 -3.97 -30.01
C VAL A 321 -16.33 -4.55 -30.00
N VAL A 322 -17.05 -4.48 -28.89
CA VAL A 322 -18.44 -4.96 -28.79
C VAL A 322 -19.40 -4.15 -29.67
N THR A 323 -19.23 -2.82 -29.75
CA THR A 323 -20.05 -1.98 -30.65
C THR A 323 -19.74 -2.24 -32.12
N VAL A 324 -18.48 -2.42 -32.51
CA VAL A 324 -18.11 -2.75 -33.89
C VAL A 324 -18.65 -4.13 -34.30
N LEU A 325 -18.53 -5.14 -33.45
CA LEU A 325 -19.05 -6.48 -33.71
C LEU A 325 -20.58 -6.50 -33.82
N SER A 326 -21.28 -5.83 -32.90
CA SER A 326 -22.75 -5.76 -32.93
C SER A 326 -23.29 -4.99 -34.14
N THR A 327 -22.60 -3.93 -34.57
CA THR A 327 -22.96 -3.16 -35.77
C THR A 327 -22.72 -3.96 -37.05
N SER A 328 -21.58 -4.65 -37.13
CA SER A 328 -21.24 -5.55 -38.24
C SER A 328 -22.25 -6.69 -38.38
N TYR A 329 -22.67 -7.28 -37.26
CA TYR A 329 -23.70 -8.31 -37.23
C TYR A 329 -25.07 -7.79 -37.73
N LYS A 330 -25.51 -6.61 -37.26
CA LYS A 330 -26.76 -5.98 -37.71
C LYS A 330 -26.75 -5.68 -39.21
N LEU A 331 -25.62 -5.20 -39.76
CA LEU A 331 -25.48 -4.94 -41.20
C LEU A 331 -25.58 -6.23 -42.02
N LYS A 332 -24.90 -7.31 -41.58
CA LYS A 332 -24.97 -8.63 -42.24
C LYS A 332 -26.39 -9.20 -42.23
N MET A 333 -27.14 -9.02 -41.13
CA MET A 333 -28.54 -9.45 -41.04
C MET A 333 -29.48 -8.62 -41.93
N LYS A 334 -29.27 -7.30 -42.05
CA LYS A 334 -30.02 -6.46 -42.99
C LYS A 334 -29.76 -6.84 -44.46
N GLN A 335 -28.53 -7.18 -44.81
CA GLN A 335 -28.20 -7.65 -46.17
C GLN A 335 -28.82 -9.01 -46.49
N ARG A 336 -28.91 -9.92 -45.51
CA ARG A 336 -29.60 -11.22 -45.66
C ARG A 336 -31.12 -11.10 -45.85
N LYS A 337 -31.77 -10.09 -45.26
CA LYS A 337 -33.21 -9.83 -45.42
C LYS A 337 -33.59 -9.14 -46.75
N LYS A 338 -32.61 -8.69 -47.54
CA LYS A 338 -32.81 -8.03 -48.84
C LYS A 338 -32.54 -8.94 -50.04
N ARG A 339 -32.27 -10.22 -49.81
CA ARG A 339 -32.21 -11.29 -50.82
C ARG A 339 -33.40 -12.20 -50.64
#